data_AF-A0A535XFF4-F1
#
_entry.id   AF-A0A535XFF4-F1
#
_cell.length_a   1.000
_cell.length_b   1.000
_cell.length_c   1.000
_cell.angle_alpha   90.00
_cell.angle_beta   90.00
_cell.angle_gamma   90.00
#
_symmetry.space_group_name_H-M   'P 1'
#
loop_
_entity.id
_entity.type
_entity.pdbx_description
1 polymer ?
#
loop_
_entity_poly.entity_id
_entity_poly.type
_entity_poly.pdbx_seq_one_letter_code
_entity_poly.pdbx_strand_id
1 'polypeptide(L)'
;MAAVARDDRRSRGDGGMLRDAAHRLQRDGHRPADRRGPERSYRPGRRVLAYFLGRRDPRHRSNTGPGIARSDPHDHRRRAPRSSSHRATARPLSLARLGRSRYRACRGIPDRERARGARELTIAAAPLVLAVAACGAFVLRKRLNVVGPFSLAAIVVAVVLLVLSPLDVTGTLLDLELRATGLGRLASGVILATLFLLVLYVWLDEPAYNFFPTALAVGATSLGVLVLTAPLAIFGLLVLGLLVPVGSFTFQVHRNRSVEAATRHFGFVALGGCLGIAALALAASLPHEQPANTFVLLVVVLVVAFALLLAAIPFHTHAALLAGEVPPSALALYFGVLVPTTFIAFVEILTLSGLLPAIVQVVKVQDLLHGIGLTSAVGGAFLATGAPDLRRLVVYSVISNLGAALVGIATLSGPGIIGALASVIVTGASASGQLLAAGTLERRSAPERPIARKAPLAALAFVVGGFAMIGAPPLLGFPGRFFMELIAYQFAPLTGTALVLATLLLIVGQLRALLALFGSGVERWFIEPRPVAGIVGAVIFVALLIGGIQPDGFLRPIASFALRALRPL
;
A
#
# COMPACT_ATOMS: atom_id res chain seq x y z
N MET A 1 9.78 17.74 -75.03
CA MET A 1 8.79 16.66 -75.23
C MET A 1 7.64 16.97 -74.26
N ALA A 2 6.45 17.45 -74.67
CA ALA A 2 5.64 17.15 -75.85
C ALA A 2 5.18 15.68 -75.87
N ALA A 3 3.89 15.31 -76.02
CA ALA A 3 2.66 16.13 -76.14
C ALA A 3 1.38 15.25 -76.03
N VAL A 4 0.19 15.90 -75.91
CA VAL A 4 -1.12 15.49 -76.52
C VAL A 4 -1.83 14.24 -75.93
N ALA A 5 -3.17 14.12 -75.76
CA ALA A 5 -4.33 14.94 -76.19
C ALA A 5 -5.54 14.88 -75.21
N ARG A 6 -6.38 15.94 -75.19
CA ARG A 6 -7.84 16.04 -75.50
C ARG A 6 -8.84 14.96 -75.00
N ASP A 7 -10.15 15.20 -74.80
CA ASP A 7 -11.11 16.34 -74.85
C ASP A 7 -12.44 15.76 -74.29
N ASP A 8 -13.55 16.44 -73.96
CA ASP A 8 -13.94 17.82 -73.60
C ASP A 8 -15.46 17.76 -73.25
N ARG A 9 -16.06 18.88 -72.80
CA ARG A 9 -17.51 19.23 -72.74
C ARG A 9 -18.24 18.88 -71.44
N ARG A 10 -18.50 19.86 -70.55
CA ARG A 10 -19.46 21.02 -70.59
C ARG A 10 -20.87 20.60 -70.12
N SER A 11 -21.64 21.37 -69.34
CA SER A 11 -21.59 22.83 -69.08
C SER A 11 -22.17 23.27 -67.72
N ARG A 12 -21.76 24.47 -67.24
CA ARG A 12 -22.53 25.57 -66.60
C ARG A 12 -23.78 25.25 -65.74
N GLY A 13 -24.03 25.89 -64.59
CA GLY A 13 -23.33 27.01 -63.94
C GLY A 13 -24.15 27.61 -62.77
N ASP A 14 -23.60 28.67 -62.16
CA ASP A 14 -24.19 29.64 -61.21
C ASP A 14 -24.85 29.19 -59.89
N GLY A 15 -24.18 29.54 -58.78
CA GLY A 15 -24.67 30.57 -57.86
C GLY A 15 -25.65 30.17 -56.73
N GLY A 16 -25.53 30.83 -55.57
CA GLY A 16 -26.65 30.93 -54.62
C GLY A 16 -26.38 30.52 -53.18
N MET A 17 -25.94 31.49 -52.39
CA MET A 17 -26.02 31.60 -50.93
C MET A 17 -27.40 31.23 -50.29
N LEU A 18 -27.36 30.86 -48.99
CA LEU A 18 -28.34 31.11 -47.91
C LEU A 18 -29.54 30.16 -47.61
N ARG A 19 -29.56 29.73 -46.34
CA ARG A 19 -30.66 29.68 -45.34
C ARG A 19 -31.85 28.69 -45.42
N ASP A 20 -32.03 28.02 -44.27
CA ASP A 20 -33.26 27.84 -43.46
C ASP A 20 -34.66 27.75 -44.13
N ALA A 21 -35.23 26.54 -44.11
CA ALA A 21 -36.59 26.19 -43.60
C ALA A 21 -36.84 24.68 -43.86
N ALA A 22 -37.14 23.81 -42.89
CA ALA A 22 -38.29 23.78 -41.99
C ALA A 22 -39.65 23.63 -42.71
N HIS A 23 -40.11 22.39 -42.91
CA HIS A 23 -41.53 22.12 -43.14
C HIS A 23 -42.00 20.77 -42.56
N ARG A 24 -42.78 20.88 -41.48
CA ARG A 24 -44.05 20.19 -41.15
C ARG A 24 -44.23 18.69 -41.41
N LEU A 25 -44.80 18.02 -40.41
CA LEU A 25 -46.21 17.59 -40.46
C LEU A 25 -46.84 17.56 -39.06
N GLN A 26 -48.14 17.91 -38.97
CA GLN A 26 -48.91 18.08 -37.73
C GLN A 26 -49.84 16.88 -37.45
N ARG A 27 -50.13 16.65 -36.17
CA ARG A 27 -51.48 16.54 -35.55
C ARG A 27 -51.30 16.12 -34.08
N ASP A 28 -51.50 16.99 -33.10
CA ASP A 28 -52.74 17.63 -32.59
C ASP A 28 -53.55 16.73 -31.63
N GLY A 29 -53.77 17.27 -30.42
CA GLY A 29 -54.45 16.65 -29.28
C GLY A 29 -54.33 17.54 -28.04
N HIS A 30 -55.28 18.46 -27.84
CA HIS A 30 -55.19 19.58 -26.90
C HIS A 30 -55.68 19.28 -25.46
N ARG A 31 -54.86 19.69 -24.46
CA ARG A 31 -55.18 20.58 -23.30
C ARG A 31 -56.25 20.17 -22.23
N PRO A 32 -56.30 20.83 -21.05
CA PRO A 32 -55.23 21.37 -20.17
C PRO A 32 -55.43 20.99 -18.67
N ALA A 33 -54.71 21.65 -17.75
CA ALA A 33 -54.61 21.34 -16.31
C ALA A 33 -55.71 21.95 -15.41
N ASP A 34 -55.91 21.39 -14.19
CA ASP A 34 -55.81 22.21 -12.95
C ASP A 34 -55.55 21.42 -11.63
N ARG A 35 -54.82 22.10 -10.71
CA ARG A 35 -54.76 22.10 -9.22
C ARG A 35 -55.17 20.96 -8.25
N ARG A 36 -54.43 21.00 -7.10
CA ARG A 36 -54.68 20.51 -5.69
C ARG A 36 -54.30 19.05 -5.36
N GLY A 37 -53.45 18.88 -4.33
CA GLY A 37 -53.32 17.66 -3.51
C GLY A 37 -53.97 17.87 -2.13
N PRO A 38 -53.54 17.21 -1.03
CA PRO A 38 -52.66 16.03 -0.86
C PRO A 38 -53.37 14.84 -0.14
N GLU A 39 -52.77 13.64 -0.10
CA GLU A 39 -52.69 12.74 1.10
C GLU A 39 -52.27 11.27 0.80
N ARG A 40 -51.74 10.61 1.86
CA ARG A 40 -51.75 9.15 2.17
C ARG A 40 -51.10 8.13 1.21
N SER A 41 -49.82 7.89 1.48
CA SER A 41 -49.29 6.59 1.95
C SER A 41 -50.11 5.32 1.69
N TYR A 42 -49.61 4.41 0.84
CA TYR A 42 -49.78 2.96 1.02
C TYR A 42 -48.59 2.17 0.45
N ARG A 43 -48.12 1.16 1.19
CA ARG A 43 -47.12 0.17 0.72
C ARG A 43 -47.82 -1.14 0.33
N PRO A 44 -47.40 -1.77 -0.77
CA PRO A 44 -47.24 -3.21 -0.86
C PRO A 44 -45.75 -3.57 -1.00
N GLY A 45 -45.27 -4.78 -0.70
CA GLY A 45 -45.95 -5.96 -0.18
C GLY A 45 -45.00 -7.15 -0.28
N ARG A 46 -44.25 -7.46 0.79
CA ARG A 46 -43.37 -8.64 0.84
C ARG A 46 -44.21 -9.91 0.97
N ARG A 47 -43.97 -10.93 0.13
CA ARG A 47 -43.88 -12.36 0.52
C ARG A 47 -43.52 -13.27 -0.66
N VAL A 48 -42.83 -14.37 -0.32
CA VAL A 48 -42.33 -15.55 -1.06
C VAL A 48 -40.81 -15.62 -0.86
N LEU A 49 -40.22 -16.63 -0.22
CA LEU A 49 -40.79 -17.76 0.52
C LEU A 49 -39.92 -18.04 1.76
N ALA A 50 -40.54 -18.38 2.89
CA ALA A 50 -39.83 -18.96 4.03
C ALA A 50 -40.33 -20.41 4.20
N TYR A 51 -39.46 -21.37 3.97
CA TYR A 51 -39.64 -22.77 4.31
C TYR A 51 -38.55 -23.14 5.32
N PHE A 52 -38.85 -24.06 6.24
CA PHE A 52 -38.13 -24.29 7.51
C PHE A 52 -38.26 -23.16 8.54
N LEU A 53 -39.28 -23.28 9.40
CA LEU A 53 -39.14 -23.33 10.87
C LEU A 53 -40.53 -23.45 11.52
N GLY A 54 -41.06 -24.68 11.57
CA GLY A 54 -42.25 -25.02 12.37
C GLY A 54 -41.88 -25.22 13.85
N ARG A 55 -42.74 -24.80 14.77
CA ARG A 55 -42.49 -24.81 16.22
C ARG A 55 -43.64 -25.46 16.99
N ARG A 56 -43.30 -26.24 18.04
CA ARG A 56 -44.15 -26.69 19.18
C ARG A 56 -45.16 -27.82 18.87
N ASP A 57 -45.44 -28.75 19.78
CA ASP A 57 -45.80 -28.57 21.21
C ASP A 57 -45.38 -29.75 22.16
N PRO A 58 -45.59 -29.67 23.49
CA PRO A 58 -45.15 -30.67 24.48
C PRO A 58 -46.30 -31.47 25.16
N ARG A 59 -46.01 -32.63 25.78
CA ARG A 59 -46.46 -33.05 27.14
C ARG A 59 -46.15 -34.53 27.49
N HIS A 60 -46.18 -34.82 28.80
CA HIS A 60 -46.28 -36.10 29.54
C HIS A 60 -45.03 -36.97 29.83
N ARG A 61 -44.67 -36.98 31.13
CA ARG A 61 -44.47 -38.10 32.11
C ARG A 61 -44.24 -39.53 31.56
N SER A 62 -43.45 -40.42 32.17
CA SER A 62 -43.15 -40.64 33.62
C SER A 62 -41.92 -41.53 33.88
N ASN A 63 -41.36 -41.47 35.10
CA ASN A 63 -40.71 -42.55 35.94
C ASN A 63 -39.75 -43.57 35.26
N THR A 64 -38.56 -43.91 35.80
CA THR A 64 -38.17 -44.20 37.21
C THR A 64 -36.68 -43.89 37.48
N GLY A 65 -36.28 -43.81 38.76
CA GLY A 65 -34.86 -43.66 39.18
C GLY A 65 -34.17 -45.00 39.54
N PRO A 66 -33.31 -45.02 40.57
CA PRO A 66 -31.92 -44.53 40.49
C PRO A 66 -30.87 -45.56 40.98
N GLY A 67 -29.58 -45.31 40.75
CA GLY A 67 -28.48 -46.15 41.23
C GLY A 67 -27.22 -45.36 41.61
N ILE A 68 -26.69 -45.61 42.81
CA ILE A 68 -25.55 -44.91 43.45
C ILE A 68 -24.34 -45.85 43.49
N ALA A 69 -23.11 -45.34 43.29
CA ALA A 69 -21.91 -45.86 43.98
C ALA A 69 -20.70 -44.91 43.91
N ARG A 70 -20.00 -44.77 45.04
CA ARG A 70 -18.61 -44.29 45.15
C ARG A 70 -17.68 -45.50 45.29
N SER A 71 -16.41 -45.38 44.90
CA SER A 71 -15.29 -45.92 45.69
C SER A 71 -13.92 -45.44 45.18
N ASP A 72 -13.06 -45.08 46.14
CA ASP A 72 -11.63 -44.79 45.96
C ASP A 72 -10.78 -46.08 45.81
N PRO A 73 -9.52 -46.00 45.35
CA PRO A 73 -8.67 -47.18 45.12
C PRO A 73 -7.94 -47.66 46.38
N HIS A 74 -7.71 -48.98 46.47
CA HIS A 74 -6.85 -49.58 47.51
C HIS A 74 -5.53 -50.13 46.99
N ASP A 75 -4.48 -49.61 47.62
CA ASP A 75 -3.06 -49.99 47.70
C ASP A 75 -2.85 -51.47 48.16
N HIS A 76 -1.74 -52.13 47.76
CA HIS A 76 -0.69 -52.63 48.69
C HIS A 76 0.30 -53.76 48.26
N ARG A 77 1.54 -53.62 48.78
CA ARG A 77 2.59 -54.64 49.10
C ARG A 77 3.37 -55.21 47.89
N ARG A 78 4.66 -55.61 47.94
CA ARG A 78 5.79 -55.72 48.94
C ARG A 78 7.10 -55.88 48.10
N ARG A 79 8.38 -55.86 48.56
CA ARG A 79 9.10 -55.78 49.87
C ARG A 79 10.54 -55.23 49.59
N ALA A 80 11.40 -55.08 50.61
CA ALA A 80 12.86 -54.89 50.48
C ALA A 80 13.64 -55.91 51.34
N PRO A 81 14.97 -56.03 51.17
CA PRO A 81 15.88 -56.19 52.33
C PRO A 81 17.11 -55.25 52.31
N ARG A 82 17.96 -55.36 53.34
CA ARG A 82 19.01 -54.39 53.77
C ARG A 82 20.45 -54.96 53.75
N SER A 83 21.40 -54.05 54.04
CA SER A 83 22.80 -54.22 54.52
C SER A 83 23.88 -53.99 53.45
N SER A 84 25.09 -53.50 53.77
CA SER A 84 25.76 -53.33 55.08
C SER A 84 26.53 -52.00 55.21
N SER A 85 27.35 -51.85 56.27
CA SER A 85 27.88 -50.58 56.80
C SER A 85 29.40 -50.53 56.89
N HIS A 86 30.03 -49.34 56.86
CA HIS A 86 31.18 -49.04 57.76
C HIS A 86 31.37 -47.54 58.05
N ARG A 87 31.94 -47.23 59.23
CA ARG A 87 32.34 -45.91 59.77
C ARG A 87 33.71 -45.48 59.15
N ALA A 88 34.27 -44.27 59.30
CA ALA A 88 34.17 -43.17 60.27
C ALA A 88 34.58 -41.83 59.56
N THR A 89 34.67 -40.62 60.13
CA THR A 89 34.85 -40.09 61.50
C THR A 89 34.07 -38.77 61.69
N ALA A 90 34.05 -38.20 62.90
CA ALA A 90 33.21 -37.05 63.27
C ALA A 90 33.99 -35.84 63.82
N ARG A 91 33.45 -34.63 63.62
CA ARG A 91 33.53 -33.50 64.56
C ARG A 91 32.32 -32.56 64.36
N PRO A 92 31.59 -32.16 65.42
CA PRO A 92 30.38 -31.35 65.30
C PRO A 92 30.63 -29.85 65.57
N LEU A 93 29.73 -29.00 65.08
CA LEU A 93 29.55 -27.62 65.53
C LEU A 93 28.08 -27.37 65.87
N SER A 94 27.84 -26.79 67.03
CA SER A 94 26.51 -26.62 67.62
C SER A 94 26.01 -25.17 67.57
N LEU A 95 24.75 -25.01 67.12
CA LEU A 95 23.73 -24.06 67.60
C LEU A 95 24.17 -22.69 68.15
N ALA A 96 23.69 -21.62 67.51
CA ALA A 96 22.81 -20.64 68.19
C ALA A 96 22.10 -19.66 67.24
N ARG A 97 20.79 -19.47 67.47
CA ARG A 97 19.97 -18.24 67.31
C ARG A 97 20.07 -17.43 65.99
N LEU A 98 18.95 -17.37 65.28
CA LEU A 98 18.57 -16.18 64.50
C LEU A 98 17.17 -15.72 64.89
N GLY A 99 17.10 -14.53 65.49
CA GLY A 99 15.84 -13.82 65.74
C GLY A 99 15.69 -12.63 64.79
N ARG A 100 14.45 -12.33 64.42
CA ARG A 100 13.93 -11.04 63.88
C ARG A 100 14.88 -10.22 62.98
N SER A 101 14.59 -10.21 61.68
CA SER A 101 14.70 -8.98 60.88
C SER A 101 13.53 -8.83 59.93
N ARG A 102 12.98 -7.61 59.84
CA ARG A 102 11.91 -7.25 58.90
C ARG A 102 12.54 -6.88 57.56
N TYR A 103 12.36 -7.70 56.53
CA TYR A 103 12.55 -7.25 55.15
C TYR A 103 11.22 -7.30 54.40
N ARG A 104 10.71 -6.11 54.06
CA ARG A 104 9.71 -5.97 52.99
C ARG A 104 10.38 -6.39 51.69
N ALA A 105 10.02 -7.56 51.17
CA ALA A 105 10.43 -7.99 49.85
C ALA A 105 9.67 -7.18 48.78
N CYS A 106 10.08 -5.92 48.58
CA CYS A 106 9.82 -5.25 47.31
C CYS A 106 10.57 -6.04 46.23
N ARG A 107 9.83 -6.87 45.49
CA ARG A 107 10.32 -7.48 44.24
C ARG A 107 10.59 -6.36 43.25
N GLY A 108 11.79 -5.79 43.32
CA GLY A 108 12.32 -4.97 42.24
C GLY A 108 12.44 -5.86 41.01
N ILE A 109 11.69 -5.55 39.96
CA ILE A 109 11.92 -6.08 38.62
C ILE A 109 13.39 -5.80 38.30
N PRO A 110 14.23 -6.82 38.04
CA PRO A 110 15.66 -6.62 37.83
C PRO A 110 15.88 -5.64 36.66
N ASP A 111 16.84 -4.73 36.79
CA ASP A 111 16.95 -3.59 35.87
C ASP A 111 17.22 -4.00 34.41
N ARG A 112 17.66 -5.23 34.16
CA ARG A 112 17.73 -5.84 32.82
C ARG A 112 16.37 -6.07 32.17
N GLU A 113 15.34 -6.46 32.93
CA GLU A 113 13.97 -6.61 32.42
C GLU A 113 13.33 -5.24 32.15
N ARG A 114 13.56 -4.26 33.02
CA ARG A 114 13.15 -2.86 32.77
C ARG A 114 13.83 -2.29 31.52
N ALA A 115 15.13 -2.54 31.34
CA ALA A 115 15.88 -2.09 30.17
C ALA A 115 15.45 -2.80 28.88
N ARG A 116 15.00 -4.07 28.95
CA ARG A 116 14.34 -4.76 27.82
C ARG A 116 13.00 -4.09 27.49
N GLY A 117 12.07 -4.04 28.44
CA GLY A 117 10.74 -3.46 28.22
C GLY A 117 10.79 -2.02 27.72
N ALA A 118 11.74 -1.22 28.19
CA ALA A 118 11.98 0.13 27.67
C ALA A 118 12.41 0.12 26.19
N ARG A 119 13.38 -0.72 25.80
CA ARG A 119 13.85 -0.84 24.41
C ARG A 119 12.77 -1.37 23.47
N GLU A 120 12.03 -2.39 23.91
CA GLU A 120 10.91 -3.00 23.19
C GLU A 120 9.84 -1.96 22.89
N LEU A 121 9.46 -1.17 23.90
CA LEU A 121 8.52 -0.07 23.73
C LEU A 121 9.07 1.01 22.77
N THR A 122 10.35 1.36 22.83
CA THR A 122 10.91 2.40 21.92
C THR A 122 10.90 2.02 20.44
N ILE A 123 11.02 0.74 20.09
CA ILE A 123 11.01 0.29 18.69
C ILE A 123 9.56 0.29 18.14
N ALA A 124 8.60 -0.17 18.94
CA ALA A 124 7.18 -0.18 18.56
C ALA A 124 6.44 1.14 18.80
N ALA A 125 7.06 2.14 19.45
CA ALA A 125 6.40 3.37 19.89
C ALA A 125 5.71 4.13 18.75
N ALA A 126 6.40 4.35 17.62
CA ALA A 126 5.85 5.11 16.50
C ALA A 126 4.60 4.45 15.87
N PRO A 127 4.61 3.16 15.46
CA PRO A 127 3.40 2.51 14.94
C PRO A 127 2.28 2.39 16.01
N LEU A 128 2.60 2.14 17.28
CA LEU A 128 1.60 2.08 18.35
C LEU A 128 0.92 3.43 18.60
N VAL A 129 1.68 4.53 18.61
CA VAL A 129 1.10 5.89 18.74
C VAL A 129 0.17 6.21 17.57
N LEU A 130 0.55 5.86 16.33
CA LEU A 130 -0.34 6.03 15.18
C LEU A 130 -1.60 5.16 15.27
N ALA A 131 -1.50 3.92 15.78
CA ALA A 131 -2.66 3.04 15.96
C ALA A 131 -3.65 3.59 17.00
N VAL A 132 -3.16 4.02 18.17
CA VAL A 132 -3.97 4.65 19.21
C VAL A 132 -4.57 5.98 18.71
N ALA A 133 -3.78 6.77 17.98
CA ALA A 133 -4.27 8.00 17.36
C ALA A 133 -5.32 7.72 16.26
N ALA A 134 -5.23 6.63 15.51
CA ALA A 134 -6.26 6.25 14.53
C ALA A 134 -7.61 5.99 15.22
N CYS A 135 -7.61 5.30 16.36
CA CYS A 135 -8.80 5.11 17.19
C CYS A 135 -9.35 6.44 17.73
N GLY A 136 -8.48 7.32 18.26
CA GLY A 136 -8.87 8.65 18.72
C GLY A 136 -9.45 9.54 17.60
N ALA A 137 -8.81 9.55 16.43
CA ALA A 137 -9.28 10.25 15.24
C ALA A 137 -10.61 9.68 14.73
N PHE A 138 -10.85 8.37 14.87
CA PHE A 138 -12.13 7.77 14.51
C PHE A 138 -13.26 8.26 15.43
N VAL A 139 -13.03 8.39 16.74
CA VAL A 139 -14.00 9.00 17.67
C VAL A 139 -14.23 10.47 17.32
N LEU A 140 -13.15 11.21 17.06
CA LEU A 140 -13.19 12.65 16.77
C LEU A 140 -13.63 13.00 15.33
N ARG A 141 -13.81 12.02 14.43
CA ARG A 141 -13.94 12.21 12.97
C ARG A 141 -14.95 13.28 12.51
N LYS A 142 -16.04 13.47 13.25
CA LYS A 142 -17.08 14.47 12.94
C LYS A 142 -16.66 15.92 13.23
N ARG A 143 -15.60 16.15 14.02
CA ARG A 143 -15.07 17.48 14.38
C ARG A 143 -13.83 17.79 13.55
N LEU A 144 -14.02 18.18 12.28
CA LEU A 144 -12.96 18.42 11.30
C LEU A 144 -11.85 19.37 11.81
N ASN A 145 -12.24 20.46 12.50
CA ASN A 145 -11.31 21.44 13.08
C ASN A 145 -10.43 20.88 14.22
N VAL A 146 -10.78 19.72 14.79
CA VAL A 146 -10.05 19.06 15.89
C VAL A 146 -9.27 17.85 15.37
N VAL A 147 -9.89 17.03 14.53
CA VAL A 147 -9.27 15.79 14.03
C VAL A 147 -8.09 16.05 13.09
N GLY A 148 -8.16 17.10 12.26
CA GLY A 148 -7.06 17.52 11.38
C GLY A 148 -5.74 17.81 12.14
N PRO A 149 -5.72 18.81 13.05
CA PRO A 149 -4.51 19.11 13.82
C PRO A 149 -4.12 17.98 14.77
N PHE A 150 -5.07 17.20 15.31
CA PHE A 150 -4.77 16.00 16.10
C PHE A 150 -4.01 14.94 15.28
N SER A 151 -4.44 14.66 14.03
CA SER A 151 -3.73 13.73 13.15
C SER A 151 -2.34 14.23 12.76
N LEU A 152 -2.17 15.53 12.49
CA LEU A 152 -0.85 16.11 12.23
C LEU A 152 0.06 16.00 13.47
N ALA A 153 -0.45 16.30 14.66
CA ALA A 153 0.30 16.15 15.91
C ALA A 153 0.72 14.70 16.16
N ALA A 154 -0.16 13.72 15.92
CA ALA A 154 0.17 12.30 16.03
C ALA A 154 1.30 11.87 15.06
N ILE A 155 1.28 12.38 13.83
CA ILE A 155 2.35 12.13 12.84
C ILE A 155 3.67 12.79 13.29
N VAL A 156 3.65 14.02 13.80
CA VAL A 156 4.84 14.69 14.35
C VAL A 156 5.41 13.92 15.54
N VAL A 157 4.58 13.42 16.46
CA VAL A 157 5.04 12.57 17.57
C VAL A 157 5.65 11.26 17.04
N ALA A 158 5.06 10.64 16.02
CA ALA A 158 5.64 9.44 15.38
C ALA A 158 7.00 9.73 14.70
N VAL A 159 7.17 10.90 14.07
CA VAL A 159 8.48 11.35 13.52
C VAL A 159 9.52 11.54 14.63
N VAL A 160 9.15 12.20 15.73
CA VAL A 160 10.05 12.41 16.88
C VAL A 160 10.47 11.06 17.47
N LEU A 161 9.53 10.13 17.66
CA LEU A 161 9.83 8.77 18.15
C LEU A 161 10.73 7.99 17.18
N LEU A 162 10.52 8.11 15.87
CA LEU A 162 11.36 7.48 14.86
C LEU A 162 12.81 8.00 14.87
N VAL A 163 12.99 9.31 15.06
CA VAL A 163 14.33 9.95 15.14
C VAL A 163 15.04 9.57 16.43
N LEU A 164 14.33 9.55 17.57
CA LEU A 164 14.87 9.19 18.89
C LEU A 164 15.14 7.68 19.05
N SER A 165 14.53 6.83 18.21
CA SER A 165 14.75 5.39 18.24
C SER A 165 16.23 5.04 17.93
N PRO A 166 16.85 4.07 18.61
CA PRO A 166 18.22 3.63 18.30
C PRO A 166 18.27 2.76 17.02
N LEU A 167 19.40 2.77 16.30
CA LEU A 167 19.61 1.97 15.08
C LEU A 167 20.15 0.56 15.39
N ASP A 168 19.78 -0.41 14.54
CA ASP A 168 20.20 -1.82 14.56
C ASP A 168 19.99 -2.53 15.92
N VAL A 169 19.01 -2.05 16.71
CA VAL A 169 18.55 -2.71 17.94
C VAL A 169 17.41 -3.67 17.61
N THR A 170 17.41 -4.85 18.25
CA THR A 170 16.31 -5.80 18.29
C THR A 170 15.54 -5.72 19.60
N GLY A 171 14.25 -6.04 19.56
CA GLY A 171 13.38 -6.17 20.72
C GLY A 171 12.30 -7.23 20.47
N THR A 172 11.58 -7.60 21.52
CA THR A 172 10.44 -8.53 21.48
C THR A 172 9.18 -7.85 22.00
N LEU A 173 8.05 -8.02 21.33
CA LEU A 173 6.74 -7.51 21.79
C LEU A 173 5.65 -8.52 21.43
N LEU A 174 4.91 -9.03 22.43
CA LEU A 174 3.88 -10.07 22.23
C LEU A 174 4.43 -11.29 21.46
N ASP A 175 5.62 -11.75 21.86
CA ASP A 175 6.41 -12.81 21.20
C ASP A 175 6.79 -12.57 19.72
N LEU A 176 6.54 -11.36 19.19
CA LEU A 176 7.03 -10.93 17.88
C LEU A 176 8.39 -10.24 18.04
N GLU A 177 9.37 -10.70 17.27
CA GLU A 177 10.64 -9.99 17.13
C GLU A 177 10.47 -8.71 16.27
N LEU A 178 11.08 -7.65 16.76
CA LEU A 178 11.12 -6.29 16.22
C LEU A 178 12.57 -5.91 15.93
N ARG A 179 12.84 -5.22 14.81
CA ARG A 179 14.18 -4.75 14.44
C ARG A 179 14.14 -3.35 13.82
N ALA A 180 14.88 -2.41 14.41
CA ALA A 180 15.06 -1.08 13.86
C ALA A 180 16.17 -1.07 12.79
N THR A 181 15.83 -1.32 11.51
CA THR A 181 16.81 -1.29 10.40
C THR A 181 16.99 0.13 9.83
N GLY A 182 18.14 0.37 9.18
CA GLY A 182 18.37 1.62 8.44
C GLY A 182 17.39 1.82 7.27
N LEU A 183 17.06 0.76 6.54
CA LEU A 183 16.05 0.79 5.47
C LEU A 183 14.66 1.11 6.03
N GLY A 184 14.24 0.40 7.08
CA GLY A 184 12.95 0.61 7.74
C GLY A 184 12.82 2.03 8.29
N ARG A 185 13.89 2.61 8.83
CA ARG A 185 13.92 4.03 9.26
C ARG A 185 13.76 5.00 8.09
N LEU A 186 14.51 4.81 7.02
CA LEU A 186 14.43 5.65 5.82
C LEU A 186 13.03 5.62 5.22
N ALA A 187 12.49 4.42 5.01
CA ALA A 187 11.15 4.20 4.48
C ALA A 187 10.07 4.78 5.39
N SER A 188 10.15 4.54 6.70
CA SER A 188 9.24 5.14 7.69
C SER A 188 9.28 6.67 7.67
N GLY A 189 10.46 7.28 7.51
CA GLY A 189 10.61 8.73 7.42
C GLY A 189 9.92 9.31 6.19
N VAL A 190 10.12 8.70 5.00
CA VAL A 190 9.45 9.12 3.76
C VAL A 190 7.94 8.88 3.82
N ILE A 191 7.49 7.77 4.41
CA ILE A 191 6.07 7.47 4.63
C ILE A 191 5.43 8.50 5.55
N LEU A 192 6.04 8.82 6.70
CA LEU A 192 5.53 9.83 7.63
C LEU A 192 5.47 11.23 7.00
N ALA A 193 6.50 11.62 6.24
CA ALA A 193 6.51 12.89 5.52
C ALA A 193 5.39 12.96 4.45
N THR A 194 5.23 11.90 3.67
CA THR A 194 4.16 11.78 2.66
C THR A 194 2.78 11.82 3.32
N LEU A 195 2.62 11.11 4.45
CA LEU A 195 1.38 11.07 5.23
C LEU A 195 1.04 12.43 5.86
N PHE A 196 2.04 13.15 6.37
CA PHE A 196 1.87 14.51 6.89
C PHE A 196 1.35 15.45 5.80
N LEU A 197 1.96 15.44 4.61
CA LEU A 197 1.53 16.25 3.48
C LEU A 197 0.12 15.88 2.98
N LEU A 198 -0.21 14.59 2.95
CA LEU A 198 -1.56 14.09 2.62
C LEU A 198 -2.62 14.58 3.62
N VAL A 199 -2.36 14.44 4.92
CA VAL A 199 -3.27 14.89 5.98
C VAL A 199 -3.41 16.41 5.99
N LEU A 200 -2.32 17.15 5.76
CA LEU A 200 -2.33 18.61 5.64
C LEU A 200 -3.16 19.06 4.43
N TYR A 201 -2.97 18.44 3.26
CA TYR A 201 -3.78 18.73 2.07
C TYR A 201 -5.27 18.46 2.32
N VAL A 202 -5.61 17.30 2.88
CA VAL A 202 -7.01 16.94 3.15
C VAL A 202 -7.62 17.89 4.18
N TRP A 203 -6.88 18.32 5.19
CA TRP A 203 -7.38 19.29 6.18
C TRP A 203 -7.68 20.67 5.59
N LEU A 204 -6.87 21.13 4.63
CA LEU A 204 -6.95 22.50 4.09
C LEU A 204 -7.81 22.67 2.82
N ASP A 205 -7.85 21.67 1.92
CA ASP A 205 -8.57 21.76 0.63
C ASP A 205 -9.81 20.84 0.54
N GLU A 206 -9.73 19.61 1.07
CA GLU A 206 -10.73 18.55 0.80
C GLU A 206 -11.06 17.70 2.06
N PRO A 207 -11.64 18.29 3.12
CA PRO A 207 -11.74 17.65 4.45
C PRO A 207 -12.72 16.47 4.49
N ALA A 208 -12.18 15.27 4.30
CA ALA A 208 -12.89 14.00 4.38
C ALA A 208 -12.79 13.39 5.79
N TYR A 209 -13.91 13.34 6.52
CA TYR A 209 -13.96 12.90 7.93
C TYR A 209 -13.38 11.48 8.18
N ASN A 210 -13.59 10.54 7.26
CA ASN A 210 -13.03 9.18 7.37
C ASN A 210 -11.55 9.09 6.96
N PHE A 211 -11.01 10.08 6.23
CA PHE A 211 -9.62 10.02 5.75
C PHE A 211 -8.62 10.08 6.91
N PHE A 212 -8.84 10.94 7.91
CA PHE A 212 -7.94 11.11 9.05
C PHE A 212 -7.65 9.81 9.83
N PRO A 213 -8.65 9.05 10.33
CA PRO A 213 -8.39 7.77 10.98
C PRO A 213 -7.80 6.72 10.03
N THR A 214 -8.24 6.68 8.76
CA THR A 214 -7.68 5.75 7.76
C THR A 214 -6.21 6.03 7.46
N ALA A 215 -5.82 7.30 7.31
CA ALA A 215 -4.44 7.72 7.10
C ALA A 215 -3.54 7.32 8.28
N LEU A 216 -3.98 7.59 9.52
CA LEU A 216 -3.24 7.17 10.72
C LEU A 216 -3.13 5.65 10.85
N ALA A 217 -4.21 4.91 10.56
CA ALA A 217 -4.20 3.45 10.59
C ALA A 217 -3.29 2.84 9.52
N VAL A 218 -3.30 3.40 8.30
CA VAL A 218 -2.36 3.04 7.22
C VAL A 218 -0.92 3.32 7.65
N GLY A 219 -0.65 4.49 8.22
CA GLY A 219 0.67 4.83 8.78
C GLY A 219 1.12 3.85 9.86
N ALA A 220 0.22 3.48 10.78
CA ALA A 220 0.50 2.50 11.82
C ALA A 220 0.85 1.11 11.26
N THR A 221 0.06 0.61 10.30
CA THR A 221 0.33 -0.67 9.65
C THR A 221 1.63 -0.63 8.84
N SER A 222 1.88 0.43 8.08
CA SER A 222 3.10 0.59 7.29
C SER A 222 4.36 0.65 8.15
N LEU A 223 4.35 1.41 9.26
CA LEU A 223 5.49 1.46 10.17
C LEU A 223 5.68 0.14 10.92
N GLY A 224 4.60 -0.57 11.28
CA GLY A 224 4.71 -1.89 11.90
C GLY A 224 5.31 -2.94 10.97
N VAL A 225 4.92 -2.92 9.68
CA VAL A 225 5.46 -3.80 8.63
C VAL A 225 6.98 -3.65 8.51
N LEU A 226 7.50 -2.41 8.54
CA LEU A 226 8.92 -2.08 8.44
C LEU A 226 9.76 -2.35 9.70
N VAL A 227 9.14 -2.88 10.75
CA VAL A 227 9.75 -3.10 12.07
C VAL A 227 9.66 -4.58 12.50
N LEU A 228 8.62 -5.31 12.06
CA LEU A 228 8.49 -6.76 12.30
C LEU A 228 9.59 -7.55 11.55
N THR A 229 10.06 -8.65 12.14
CA THR A 229 11.00 -9.57 11.47
C THR A 229 10.36 -10.88 11.00
N ALA A 230 9.25 -11.31 11.61
CA ALA A 230 8.59 -12.56 11.27
C ALA A 230 7.82 -12.45 9.92
N PRO A 231 8.19 -13.19 8.85
CA PRO A 231 7.60 -13.01 7.52
C PRO A 231 6.07 -13.10 7.47
N LEU A 232 5.47 -14.04 8.23
CA LEU A 232 4.03 -14.19 8.34
C LEU A 232 3.35 -13.00 9.05
N ALA A 233 4.02 -12.39 10.03
CA ALA A 233 3.52 -11.21 10.73
C ALA A 233 3.62 -9.95 9.86
N ILE A 234 4.74 -9.77 9.16
CA ILE A 234 4.92 -8.70 8.15
C ILE A 234 3.78 -8.79 7.11
N PHE A 235 3.55 -9.98 6.53
CA PHE A 235 2.53 -10.18 5.51
C PHE A 235 1.10 -10.01 6.05
N GLY A 236 0.80 -10.54 7.24
CA GLY A 236 -0.53 -10.39 7.86
C GLY A 236 -0.87 -8.93 8.16
N LEU A 237 0.09 -8.15 8.69
CA LEU A 237 -0.09 -6.73 8.95
C LEU A 237 -0.20 -5.90 7.66
N LEU A 238 0.55 -6.28 6.62
CA LEU A 238 0.46 -5.68 5.30
C LEU A 238 -0.93 -5.86 4.67
N VAL A 239 -1.48 -7.08 4.70
CA VAL A 239 -2.83 -7.37 4.20
C VAL A 239 -3.87 -6.56 4.99
N LEU A 240 -3.75 -6.48 6.31
CA LEU A 240 -4.62 -5.62 7.13
C LEU A 240 -4.53 -4.16 6.67
N GLY A 241 -3.31 -3.62 6.50
CA GLY A 241 -3.06 -2.25 6.04
C GLY A 241 -3.66 -1.95 4.67
N LEU A 242 -3.55 -2.87 3.71
CA LEU A 242 -4.15 -2.75 2.38
C LEU A 242 -5.69 -2.79 2.39
N LEU A 243 -6.29 -3.42 3.40
CA LEU A 243 -7.74 -3.48 3.56
C LEU A 243 -8.34 -2.24 4.26
N VAL A 244 -7.57 -1.47 5.05
CA VAL A 244 -8.08 -0.27 5.74
C VAL A 244 -8.68 0.77 4.77
N PRO A 245 -8.02 1.14 3.64
CA PRO A 245 -8.58 2.12 2.72
C PRO A 245 -9.86 1.65 2.02
N VAL A 246 -10.03 0.35 1.78
CA VAL A 246 -11.25 -0.21 1.14
C VAL A 246 -12.50 0.25 1.88
N GLY A 247 -12.47 0.19 3.21
CA GLY A 247 -13.55 0.70 4.06
C GLY A 247 -13.77 2.21 3.91
N SER A 248 -12.72 3.01 3.74
CA SER A 248 -12.87 4.45 3.49
C SER A 248 -13.32 4.80 2.07
N PHE A 249 -13.01 3.95 1.08
CA PHE A 249 -13.39 4.17 -0.32
C PHE A 249 -14.90 4.02 -0.51
N THR A 250 -15.55 3.05 0.16
CA THR A 250 -16.99 2.79 0.02
C THR A 250 -17.91 3.86 0.62
N PHE A 251 -17.43 4.66 1.59
CA PHE A 251 -18.26 5.64 2.32
C PHE A 251 -18.27 7.07 1.73
N GLN A 252 -17.72 7.31 0.54
CA GLN A 252 -17.86 8.60 -0.16
C GLN A 252 -19.00 8.54 -1.20
N VAL A 253 -20.23 8.65 -0.66
CA VAL A 253 -21.51 8.25 -1.27
C VAL A 253 -22.03 9.21 -2.36
N HIS A 254 -21.27 9.41 -3.45
CA HIS A 254 -21.73 10.19 -4.61
C HIS A 254 -21.66 9.45 -5.96
N ARG A 255 -21.07 8.24 -6.04
CA ARG A 255 -21.11 7.39 -7.24
C ARG A 255 -21.16 5.90 -6.91
N ASN A 256 -22.16 5.19 -7.44
CA ASN A 256 -22.32 3.73 -7.29
C ASN A 256 -21.07 2.94 -7.74
N ARG A 257 -20.35 3.44 -8.75
CA ARG A 257 -19.13 2.82 -9.28
C ARG A 257 -17.94 2.81 -8.32
N SER A 258 -17.92 3.69 -7.31
CA SER A 258 -16.86 3.69 -6.29
C SER A 258 -16.95 2.44 -5.40
N VAL A 259 -18.16 1.95 -5.13
CA VAL A 259 -18.38 0.68 -4.41
C VAL A 259 -17.91 -0.51 -5.24
N GLU A 260 -18.19 -0.51 -6.55
CA GLU A 260 -17.70 -1.55 -7.48
C GLU A 260 -16.17 -1.58 -7.58
N ALA A 261 -15.54 -0.40 -7.64
CA ALA A 261 -14.08 -0.29 -7.61
C ALA A 261 -13.49 -0.85 -6.30
N ALA A 262 -14.09 -0.49 -5.16
CA ALA A 262 -13.65 -0.95 -3.85
C ALA A 262 -13.87 -2.46 -3.65
N THR A 263 -14.99 -3.05 -4.08
CA THR A 263 -15.25 -4.50 -3.94
C THR A 263 -14.36 -5.34 -4.86
N ARG A 264 -14.11 -4.88 -6.10
CA ARG A 264 -13.13 -5.53 -6.98
C ARG A 264 -11.73 -5.46 -6.36
N HIS A 265 -11.27 -4.29 -5.91
CA HIS A 265 -9.98 -4.15 -5.25
C HIS A 265 -9.85 -5.03 -3.98
N PHE A 266 -10.90 -5.05 -3.14
CA PHE A 266 -10.99 -5.98 -2.01
C PHE A 266 -10.80 -7.44 -2.43
N GLY A 267 -11.44 -7.87 -3.52
CA GLY A 267 -11.29 -9.23 -4.04
C GLY A 267 -9.85 -9.58 -4.40
N PHE A 268 -9.12 -8.67 -5.06
CA PHE A 268 -7.69 -8.86 -5.38
C PHE A 268 -6.81 -8.89 -4.12
N VAL A 269 -7.03 -7.97 -3.17
CA VAL A 269 -6.26 -7.92 -1.91
C VAL A 269 -6.53 -9.15 -1.04
N ALA A 270 -7.79 -9.59 -0.95
CA ALA A 270 -8.18 -10.79 -0.20
C ALA A 270 -7.62 -12.06 -0.85
N LEU A 271 -7.66 -12.18 -2.19
CA LEU A 271 -7.08 -13.32 -2.90
C LEU A 271 -5.56 -13.40 -2.70
N GLY A 272 -4.84 -12.29 -2.92
CA GLY A 272 -3.40 -12.21 -2.67
C GLY A 272 -3.05 -12.46 -1.20
N GLY A 273 -3.86 -11.92 -0.28
CA GLY A 273 -3.73 -12.13 1.16
C GLY A 273 -3.87 -13.60 1.56
N CYS A 274 -4.93 -14.29 1.10
CA CYS A 274 -5.11 -15.72 1.36
C CYS A 274 -3.98 -16.56 0.78
N LEU A 275 -3.53 -16.29 -0.45
CA LEU A 275 -2.43 -17.02 -1.09
C LEU A 275 -1.10 -16.85 -0.34
N GLY A 276 -0.73 -15.61 0.02
CA GLY A 276 0.53 -15.34 0.72
C GLY A 276 0.53 -15.81 2.17
N ILE A 277 -0.59 -15.69 2.89
CA ILE A 277 -0.74 -16.27 4.24
C ILE A 277 -0.62 -17.79 4.16
N ALA A 278 -1.30 -18.45 3.22
CA ALA A 278 -1.20 -19.90 3.04
C ALA A 278 0.23 -20.35 2.69
N ALA A 279 0.90 -19.65 1.77
CA ALA A 279 2.29 -19.97 1.40
C ALA A 279 3.25 -19.81 2.59
N LEU A 280 3.18 -18.69 3.31
CA LEU A 280 4.07 -18.43 4.46
C LEU A 280 3.76 -19.32 5.67
N ALA A 281 2.48 -19.61 5.94
CA ALA A 281 2.10 -20.51 7.02
C ALA A 281 2.51 -21.96 6.72
N LEU A 282 2.37 -22.42 5.47
CA LEU A 282 2.80 -23.76 5.06
C LEU A 282 4.33 -23.88 5.04
N ALA A 283 5.04 -22.85 4.56
CA ALA A 283 6.50 -22.78 4.63
C ALA A 283 7.02 -22.84 6.09
N ALA A 284 6.33 -22.18 7.03
CA ALA A 284 6.68 -22.21 8.45
C ALA A 284 6.30 -23.53 9.16
N SER A 285 5.38 -24.32 8.60
CA SER A 285 4.89 -25.57 9.19
C SER A 285 5.62 -26.82 8.69
N LEU A 286 6.30 -26.73 7.53
CA LEU A 286 6.99 -27.87 6.93
C LEU A 286 8.39 -28.08 7.55
N PRO A 287 8.84 -29.34 7.74
CA PRO A 287 10.23 -29.63 8.07
C PRO A 287 11.19 -29.02 7.04
N HIS A 288 12.37 -28.53 7.47
CA HIS A 288 13.33 -27.86 6.58
C HIS A 288 13.82 -28.75 5.42
N GLU A 289 13.87 -30.06 5.64
CA GLU A 289 14.12 -31.10 4.63
C GLU A 289 12.84 -31.29 3.75
N GLN A 290 12.60 -30.40 2.78
CA GLN A 290 11.57 -30.58 1.75
C GLN A 290 12.16 -30.90 0.37
N PRO A 291 11.42 -31.64 -0.49
CA PRO A 291 11.72 -31.68 -1.92
C PRO A 291 11.71 -30.27 -2.52
N ALA A 292 12.72 -29.94 -3.34
CA ALA A 292 12.86 -28.61 -3.95
C ALA A 292 11.57 -28.12 -4.64
N ASN A 293 10.82 -29.02 -5.31
CA ASN A 293 9.56 -28.68 -5.97
C ASN A 293 8.49 -28.09 -5.03
N THR A 294 8.40 -28.57 -3.78
CA THR A 294 7.45 -28.05 -2.78
C THR A 294 7.80 -26.62 -2.41
N PHE A 295 9.09 -26.36 -2.17
CA PHE A 295 9.61 -25.05 -1.86
C PHE A 295 9.39 -24.07 -3.02
N VAL A 296 9.69 -24.47 -4.26
CA VAL A 296 9.46 -23.68 -5.48
C VAL A 296 8.00 -23.27 -5.61
N LEU A 297 7.07 -24.19 -5.38
CA LEU A 297 5.64 -23.90 -5.46
C LEU A 297 5.23 -22.83 -4.45
N LEU A 298 5.77 -22.89 -3.22
CA LEU A 298 5.51 -21.88 -2.19
C LEU A 298 6.04 -20.49 -2.59
N VAL A 299 7.24 -20.40 -3.16
CA VAL A 299 7.78 -19.12 -3.66
C VAL A 299 6.97 -18.61 -4.86
N VAL A 300 6.57 -19.47 -5.78
CA VAL A 300 5.71 -19.09 -6.92
C VAL A 300 4.37 -18.55 -6.44
N VAL A 301 3.71 -19.20 -5.47
CA VAL A 301 2.46 -18.71 -4.88
C VAL A 301 2.67 -17.37 -4.16
N LEU A 302 3.80 -17.18 -3.47
CA LEU A 302 4.14 -15.92 -2.82
C LEU A 302 4.39 -14.79 -3.84
N VAL A 303 5.10 -15.06 -4.94
CA VAL A 303 5.32 -14.11 -6.04
C VAL A 303 3.99 -13.72 -6.70
N VAL A 304 3.09 -14.69 -6.94
CA VAL A 304 1.74 -14.41 -7.47
C VAL A 304 0.90 -13.61 -6.46
N ALA A 305 0.98 -13.92 -5.17
CA ALA A 305 0.33 -13.14 -4.11
C ALA A 305 0.79 -11.67 -4.15
N PHE A 306 2.10 -11.41 -4.21
CA PHE A 306 2.61 -10.04 -4.32
C PHE A 306 2.30 -9.37 -5.65
N ALA A 307 2.24 -10.11 -6.77
CA ALA A 307 1.80 -9.58 -8.06
C ALA A 307 0.33 -9.08 -8.01
N LEU A 308 -0.54 -9.77 -7.27
CA LEU A 308 -1.92 -9.32 -7.00
C LEU A 308 -1.95 -8.03 -6.15
N LEU A 309 -1.17 -7.99 -5.05
CA LEU A 309 -1.13 -6.84 -4.12
C LEU A 309 -0.49 -5.58 -4.75
N LEU A 310 0.56 -5.74 -5.56
CA LEU A 310 1.25 -4.66 -6.27
C LEU A 310 0.53 -4.22 -7.56
N ALA A 311 -0.56 -4.90 -7.94
CA ALA A 311 -1.28 -4.69 -9.20
C ALA A 311 -0.36 -4.81 -10.44
N ALA A 312 0.57 -5.77 -10.40
CA ALA A 312 1.41 -6.11 -11.54
C ALA A 312 0.56 -6.63 -12.71
N ILE A 313 1.03 -6.49 -13.94
CA ILE A 313 0.37 -7.05 -15.13
C ILE A 313 0.54 -8.59 -15.09
N PRO A 314 -0.53 -9.39 -15.29
CA PRO A 314 -1.85 -9.03 -15.82
C PRO A 314 -2.90 -8.53 -14.80
N PHE A 315 -2.65 -8.65 -13.50
CA PHE A 315 -3.62 -8.36 -12.42
C PHE A 315 -3.95 -6.86 -12.19
N HIS A 316 -3.25 -5.95 -12.87
CA HIS A 316 -3.35 -4.49 -12.80
C HIS A 316 -4.74 -3.83 -12.90
N THR A 317 -5.79 -4.57 -13.31
CA THR A 317 -7.10 -4.00 -13.66
C THR A 317 -7.83 -3.35 -12.48
N HIS A 318 -7.63 -3.83 -11.26
CA HIS A 318 -8.23 -3.22 -10.05
C HIS A 318 -7.65 -1.84 -9.76
N ALA A 319 -6.33 -1.67 -9.86
CA ALA A 319 -5.64 -0.39 -9.70
C ALA A 319 -6.12 0.65 -10.71
N ALA A 320 -6.24 0.26 -11.98
CA ALA A 320 -6.75 1.12 -13.05
C ALA A 320 -8.21 1.57 -12.83
N LEU A 321 -9.03 0.75 -12.15
CA LEU A 321 -10.41 1.08 -11.83
C LEU A 321 -10.51 2.06 -10.65
N LEU A 322 -9.69 1.87 -9.60
CA LEU A 322 -9.57 2.84 -8.50
C LEU A 322 -9.24 4.24 -9.03
N ALA A 323 -8.38 4.33 -10.04
CA ALA A 323 -7.93 5.61 -10.61
C ALA A 323 -9.08 6.53 -11.06
N GLY A 324 -10.15 5.98 -11.64
CA GLY A 324 -11.30 6.76 -12.11
C GLY A 324 -12.36 7.03 -11.04
N GLU A 325 -12.56 6.10 -10.11
CA GLU A 325 -13.76 6.05 -9.25
C GLU A 325 -13.51 6.36 -7.76
N VAL A 326 -12.25 6.46 -7.32
CA VAL A 326 -11.87 6.76 -5.93
C VAL A 326 -11.33 8.20 -5.78
N PRO A 327 -11.60 8.89 -4.65
CA PRO A 327 -11.10 10.25 -4.41
C PRO A 327 -9.57 10.38 -4.55
N PRO A 328 -9.05 11.50 -5.08
CA PRO A 328 -7.62 11.67 -5.35
C PRO A 328 -6.72 11.52 -4.11
N SER A 329 -7.15 12.01 -2.96
CA SER A 329 -6.41 11.87 -1.68
C SER A 329 -6.33 10.42 -1.20
N ALA A 330 -7.42 9.67 -1.37
CA ALA A 330 -7.52 8.26 -1.01
C ALA A 330 -6.66 7.38 -1.94
N LEU A 331 -6.62 7.73 -3.23
CA LEU A 331 -5.75 7.13 -4.24
C LEU A 331 -4.26 7.45 -3.95
N ALA A 332 -3.96 8.69 -3.56
CA ALA A 332 -2.61 9.14 -3.19
C ALA A 332 -2.08 8.48 -1.91
N LEU A 333 -2.95 8.16 -0.94
CA LEU A 333 -2.60 7.34 0.23
C LEU A 333 -2.25 5.90 -0.17
N TYR A 334 -3.01 5.30 -1.09
CA TYR A 334 -2.75 3.93 -1.57
C TYR A 334 -1.42 3.85 -2.34
N PHE A 335 -1.27 4.61 -3.43
CA PHE A 335 -0.06 4.54 -4.27
C PHE A 335 1.18 5.19 -3.64
N GLY A 336 0.99 6.11 -2.69
CA GLY A 336 2.07 6.83 -2.04
C GLY A 336 2.65 6.19 -0.80
N VAL A 337 1.82 5.50 -0.01
CA VAL A 337 2.24 4.91 1.28
C VAL A 337 2.17 3.39 1.22
N LEU A 338 1.00 2.83 0.88
CA LEU A 338 0.81 1.38 0.92
C LEU A 338 1.61 0.65 -0.17
N VAL A 339 1.58 1.12 -1.41
CA VAL A 339 2.29 0.46 -2.52
C VAL A 339 3.82 0.36 -2.28
N PRO A 340 4.53 1.42 -1.86
CA PRO A 340 5.93 1.31 -1.46
C PRO A 340 6.14 0.39 -0.26
N THR A 341 5.24 0.42 0.73
CA THR A 341 5.27 -0.51 1.88
C THR A 341 5.17 -1.96 1.40
N THR A 342 4.23 -2.29 0.51
CA THR A 342 4.04 -3.62 -0.10
C THR A 342 5.31 -4.11 -0.80
N PHE A 343 5.98 -3.22 -1.55
CA PHE A 343 7.19 -3.59 -2.27
C PHE A 343 8.38 -3.82 -1.33
N ILE A 344 8.57 -2.96 -0.32
CA ILE A 344 9.64 -3.15 0.67
C ILE A 344 9.39 -4.43 1.46
N ALA A 345 8.15 -4.66 1.91
CA ALA A 345 7.74 -5.88 2.60
C ALA A 345 7.97 -7.14 1.76
N PHE A 346 7.76 -7.10 0.43
CA PHE A 346 8.09 -8.21 -0.47
C PHE A 346 9.58 -8.57 -0.40
N VAL A 347 10.46 -7.57 -0.55
CA VAL A 347 11.91 -7.77 -0.53
C VAL A 347 12.41 -8.19 0.85
N GLU A 348 11.86 -7.60 1.93
CA GLU A 348 12.17 -8.00 3.32
C GLU A 348 11.71 -9.42 3.61
N ILE A 349 10.49 -9.82 3.20
CA ILE A 349 10.00 -11.19 3.35
C ILE A 349 10.92 -12.16 2.62
N LEU A 350 11.22 -11.95 1.33
CA LEU A 350 12.12 -12.83 0.56
C LEU A 350 13.49 -13.00 1.22
N THR A 351 14.00 -11.92 1.84
CA THR A 351 15.29 -11.91 2.55
C THR A 351 15.22 -12.65 3.89
N LEU A 352 14.21 -12.35 4.72
CA LEU A 352 14.09 -12.84 6.10
C LEU A 352 13.64 -14.30 6.18
N SER A 353 12.87 -14.77 5.20
CA SER A 353 12.45 -16.17 5.10
C SER A 353 13.49 -17.09 4.46
N GLY A 354 14.66 -16.57 4.06
CA GLY A 354 15.67 -17.36 3.36
C GLY A 354 15.22 -17.88 1.98
N LEU A 355 14.19 -17.28 1.39
CA LEU A 355 13.69 -17.65 0.06
C LEU A 355 14.59 -17.10 -1.05
N LEU A 356 15.23 -15.94 -0.85
CA LEU A 356 16.07 -15.29 -1.86
C LEU A 356 17.19 -16.19 -2.43
N PRO A 357 17.95 -16.96 -1.63
CA PRO A 357 18.95 -17.90 -2.15
C PRO A 357 18.36 -19.05 -2.97
N ALA A 358 17.18 -19.51 -2.61
CA ALA A 358 16.49 -20.60 -3.31
C ALA A 358 15.80 -20.15 -4.61
N ILE A 359 15.64 -18.84 -4.85
CA ILE A 359 15.34 -18.31 -6.19
C ILE A 359 16.50 -18.61 -7.16
N VAL A 360 17.76 -18.49 -6.72
CA VAL A 360 18.93 -18.81 -7.56
C VAL A 360 19.03 -20.31 -7.84
N GLN A 361 18.68 -21.16 -6.88
CA GLN A 361 18.65 -22.61 -7.09
C GLN A 361 17.60 -23.05 -8.12
N VAL A 362 16.58 -22.22 -8.40
CA VAL A 362 15.51 -22.55 -9.34
C VAL A 362 15.22 -21.40 -10.29
N VAL A 363 15.97 -21.40 -11.40
CA VAL A 363 15.88 -20.48 -12.55
C VAL A 363 14.44 -20.07 -12.91
N LYS A 364 13.49 -21.01 -12.89
CA LYS A 364 12.07 -20.76 -13.21
C LYS A 364 11.39 -19.70 -12.33
N VAL A 365 11.85 -19.49 -11.10
CA VAL A 365 11.30 -18.45 -10.20
C VAL A 365 11.87 -17.07 -10.54
N GLN A 366 13.15 -17.00 -10.88
CA GLN A 366 13.79 -15.79 -11.40
C GLN A 366 13.14 -15.36 -12.72
N ASP A 367 12.91 -16.30 -13.63
CA ASP A 367 12.20 -16.08 -14.90
C ASP A 367 10.77 -15.57 -14.69
N LEU A 368 10.03 -16.12 -13.73
CA LEU A 368 8.68 -15.66 -13.39
C LEU A 368 8.68 -14.22 -12.88
N LEU A 369 9.57 -13.88 -11.96
CA LEU A 369 9.68 -12.54 -11.40
C LEU A 369 10.13 -11.53 -12.46
N HIS A 370 11.11 -11.90 -13.28
CA HIS A 370 11.58 -11.13 -14.43
C HIS A 370 10.45 -10.91 -15.45
N GLY A 371 9.71 -11.96 -15.82
CA GLY A 371 8.60 -11.89 -16.78
C GLY A 371 7.45 -11.00 -16.32
N ILE A 372 7.01 -11.15 -15.06
CA ILE A 372 5.97 -10.29 -14.46
C ILE A 372 6.48 -8.84 -14.36
N GLY A 373 7.74 -8.63 -13.95
CA GLY A 373 8.35 -7.31 -13.88
C GLY A 373 8.41 -6.62 -15.25
N LEU A 374 8.93 -7.31 -16.26
CA LEU A 374 9.14 -6.78 -17.60
C LEU A 374 7.82 -6.47 -18.32
N THR A 375 6.85 -7.38 -18.23
CA THR A 375 5.49 -7.14 -18.76
C THR A 375 4.78 -5.99 -18.04
N SER A 376 4.98 -5.84 -16.73
CA SER A 376 4.47 -4.69 -15.96
C SER A 376 5.16 -3.37 -16.33
N ALA A 377 6.47 -3.40 -16.54
CA ALA A 377 7.27 -2.22 -16.94
C ALA A 377 6.79 -1.68 -18.29
N VAL A 378 6.85 -2.50 -19.34
CA VAL A 378 6.50 -2.12 -20.70
C VAL A 378 5.00 -1.91 -20.86
N GLY A 379 4.17 -2.84 -20.35
CA GLY A 379 2.72 -2.76 -20.45
C GLY A 379 2.14 -1.60 -19.64
N GLY A 380 2.67 -1.32 -18.45
CA GLY A 380 2.30 -0.15 -17.65
C GLY A 380 2.64 1.16 -18.38
N ALA A 381 3.84 1.25 -18.99
CA ALA A 381 4.22 2.44 -19.74
C ALA A 381 3.36 2.63 -21.01
N PHE A 382 3.04 1.55 -21.72
CA PHE A 382 2.15 1.57 -22.88
C PHE A 382 0.73 2.01 -22.50
N LEU A 383 0.18 1.52 -21.39
CA LEU A 383 -1.13 1.97 -20.89
C LEU A 383 -1.11 3.43 -20.40
N ALA A 384 0.02 3.89 -19.84
CA ALA A 384 0.23 5.28 -19.47
C ALA A 384 0.20 6.21 -20.71
N THR A 385 0.82 5.84 -21.83
CA THR A 385 0.79 6.66 -23.05
C THR A 385 -0.61 6.83 -23.61
N GLY A 386 -1.47 5.81 -23.50
CA GLY A 386 -2.88 5.83 -23.93
C GLY A 386 -3.90 6.34 -22.90
N ALA A 387 -3.49 6.65 -21.66
CA ALA A 387 -4.41 6.96 -20.56
C ALA A 387 -5.37 8.13 -20.87
N PRO A 388 -6.70 7.97 -20.70
CA PRO A 388 -7.67 9.01 -21.06
C PRO A 388 -7.76 10.16 -20.05
N ASP A 389 -7.34 9.94 -18.81
CA ASP A 389 -7.41 10.89 -17.69
C ASP A 389 -6.07 10.97 -16.93
N LEU A 390 -5.88 12.04 -16.15
CA LEU A 390 -4.63 12.31 -15.45
C LEU A 390 -4.36 11.27 -14.35
N ARG A 391 -5.39 10.80 -13.64
CA ARG A 391 -5.23 9.82 -12.56
C ARG A 391 -4.78 8.46 -13.06
N ARG A 392 -5.33 7.95 -14.18
CA ARG A 392 -4.87 6.71 -14.81
C ARG A 392 -3.44 6.83 -15.34
N LEU A 393 -3.05 7.98 -15.90
CA LEU A 393 -1.65 8.21 -16.32
C LEU A 393 -0.69 7.97 -15.15
N VAL A 394 -0.97 8.55 -13.97
CA VAL A 394 -0.14 8.36 -12.78
C VAL A 394 -0.15 6.89 -12.33
N VAL A 395 -1.32 6.27 -12.22
CA VAL A 395 -1.44 4.87 -11.76
C VAL A 395 -0.72 3.89 -12.69
N TYR A 396 -0.86 4.03 -14.01
CA TYR A 396 -0.09 3.22 -14.97
C TYR A 396 1.41 3.51 -14.94
N SER A 397 1.80 4.76 -14.66
CA SER A 397 3.22 5.12 -14.43
C SER A 397 3.78 4.43 -13.18
N VAL A 398 3.01 4.32 -12.10
CA VAL A 398 3.40 3.57 -10.90
C VAL A 398 3.54 2.08 -11.21
N ILE A 399 2.58 1.47 -11.94
CA ILE A 399 2.65 0.05 -12.35
C ILE A 399 3.92 -0.21 -13.19
N SER A 400 4.26 0.71 -14.10
CA SER A 400 5.50 0.63 -14.89
C SER A 400 6.76 0.68 -14.03
N ASN A 401 6.85 1.64 -13.11
CA ASN A 401 7.99 1.78 -12.20
C ASN A 401 8.13 0.60 -11.22
N LEU A 402 7.02 0.05 -10.72
CA LEU A 402 7.01 -1.19 -9.93
C LEU A 402 7.50 -2.37 -10.77
N GLY A 403 7.07 -2.46 -12.03
CA GLY A 403 7.55 -3.49 -12.97
C GLY A 403 9.06 -3.43 -13.16
N ALA A 404 9.61 -2.24 -13.42
CA ALA A 404 11.05 -2.03 -13.53
C ALA A 404 11.79 -2.40 -12.24
N ALA A 405 11.21 -2.09 -11.07
CA ALA A 405 11.76 -2.49 -9.78
C ALA A 405 11.71 -4.02 -9.56
N LEU A 406 10.65 -4.71 -9.98
CA LEU A 406 10.59 -6.18 -9.97
C LEU A 406 11.68 -6.81 -10.87
N VAL A 407 11.95 -6.23 -12.04
CA VAL A 407 13.10 -6.63 -12.88
C VAL A 407 14.42 -6.39 -12.14
N GLY A 408 14.58 -5.26 -11.45
CA GLY A 408 15.74 -4.97 -10.60
C GLY A 408 15.99 -6.05 -9.54
N ILE A 409 14.93 -6.48 -8.82
CA ILE A 409 15.01 -7.60 -7.86
C ILE A 409 15.33 -8.92 -8.58
N ALA A 410 14.74 -9.19 -9.75
CA ALA A 410 14.98 -10.40 -10.52
C ALA A 410 16.43 -10.53 -11.05
N THR A 411 17.20 -9.45 -11.13
CA THR A 411 18.66 -9.54 -11.42
C THR A 411 19.47 -10.12 -10.25
N LEU A 412 18.89 -10.20 -9.04
CA LEU A 412 19.53 -10.74 -7.83
C LEU A 412 20.91 -10.13 -7.54
N SER A 413 21.05 -8.84 -7.85
CA SER A 413 22.30 -8.08 -7.78
C SER A 413 22.21 -6.93 -6.78
N GLY A 414 23.38 -6.49 -6.28
CA GLY A 414 23.47 -5.33 -5.38
C GLY A 414 22.86 -4.07 -6.01
N PRO A 415 23.33 -3.64 -7.20
CA PRO A 415 22.77 -2.49 -7.91
C PRO A 415 21.28 -2.63 -8.23
N GLY A 416 20.80 -3.82 -8.58
CA GLY A 416 19.39 -4.09 -8.89
C GLY A 416 18.48 -3.91 -7.69
N ILE A 417 18.85 -4.47 -6.53
CA ILE A 417 18.09 -4.31 -5.27
C ILE A 417 18.15 -2.85 -4.79
N ILE A 418 19.31 -2.20 -4.87
CA ILE A 418 19.46 -0.78 -4.50
C ILE A 418 18.55 0.09 -5.36
N GLY A 419 18.60 -0.10 -6.68
CA GLY A 419 17.83 0.68 -7.62
C GLY A 419 16.31 0.46 -7.50
N ALA A 420 15.88 -0.80 -7.31
CA ALA A 420 14.49 -1.16 -7.10
C ALA A 420 13.89 -0.45 -5.87
N LEU A 421 14.54 -0.59 -4.70
CA LEU A 421 14.08 0.06 -3.47
C LEU A 421 14.11 1.59 -3.57
N ALA A 422 15.18 2.15 -4.13
CA ALA A 422 15.34 3.59 -4.34
C ALA A 422 14.20 4.17 -5.21
N SER A 423 13.97 3.58 -6.39
CA SER A 423 12.97 4.09 -7.33
C SER A 423 11.54 3.90 -6.84
N VAL A 424 11.22 2.85 -6.08
CA VAL A 424 9.86 2.65 -5.54
C VAL A 424 9.53 3.68 -4.45
N ILE A 425 10.47 4.00 -3.56
CA ILE A 425 10.27 5.05 -2.53
C ILE A 425 10.01 6.42 -3.19
N VAL A 426 10.81 6.78 -4.21
CA VAL A 426 10.61 8.03 -4.98
C VAL A 426 9.31 8.01 -5.78
N THR A 427 8.95 6.87 -6.37
CA THR A 427 7.70 6.67 -7.11
C THR A 427 6.47 6.94 -6.23
N GLY A 428 6.45 6.42 -4.99
CA GLY A 428 5.35 6.65 -4.05
C GLY A 428 5.16 8.13 -3.73
N ALA A 429 6.22 8.81 -3.26
CA ALA A 429 6.15 10.22 -2.92
C ALA A 429 5.72 11.09 -4.12
N SER A 430 6.27 10.80 -5.31
CA SER A 430 5.94 11.53 -6.55
C SER A 430 4.50 11.29 -6.99
N ALA A 431 4.03 10.04 -6.94
CA ALA A 431 2.65 9.67 -7.25
C ALA A 431 1.64 10.36 -6.31
N SER A 432 1.95 10.50 -5.01
CA SER A 432 1.11 11.28 -4.10
C SER A 432 0.95 12.72 -4.59
N GLY A 433 2.06 13.41 -4.89
CA GLY A 433 2.03 14.78 -5.40
C GLY A 433 1.23 14.91 -6.70
N GLN A 434 1.49 14.03 -7.68
CA GLN A 434 0.76 14.05 -8.96
C GLN A 434 -0.74 13.77 -8.78
N LEU A 435 -1.14 12.85 -7.90
CA LEU A 435 -2.56 12.51 -7.70
C LEU A 435 -3.35 13.63 -7.01
N LEU A 436 -2.76 14.31 -6.01
CA LEU A 436 -3.39 15.50 -5.40
C LEU A 436 -3.50 16.66 -6.39
N ALA A 437 -2.46 16.86 -7.20
CA ALA A 437 -2.46 17.85 -8.28
C ALA A 437 -3.52 17.55 -9.35
N ALA A 438 -3.59 16.31 -9.83
CA ALA A 438 -4.61 15.84 -10.78
C ALA A 438 -6.03 16.06 -10.25
N GLY A 439 -6.27 15.69 -8.98
CA GLY A 439 -7.55 15.93 -8.30
C GLY A 439 -7.95 17.41 -8.28
N THR A 440 -7.00 18.29 -7.96
CA THR A 440 -7.21 19.74 -7.92
C THR A 440 -7.51 20.31 -9.31
N LEU A 441 -6.77 19.87 -10.33
CA LEU A 441 -6.95 20.24 -11.73
C LEU A 441 -8.32 19.79 -12.28
N GLU A 442 -8.71 18.55 -12.00
CA GLU A 442 -10.02 18.00 -12.37
C GLU A 442 -11.15 18.78 -11.71
N ARG A 443 -11.12 18.97 -10.37
CA ARG A 443 -12.17 19.72 -9.64
C ARG A 443 -12.33 21.15 -10.13
N ARG A 444 -11.23 21.86 -10.40
CA ARG A 444 -11.28 23.28 -10.81
C ARG A 444 -11.62 23.45 -12.29
N SER A 445 -11.35 22.46 -13.13
CA SER A 445 -11.65 22.54 -14.56
C SER A 445 -13.05 22.01 -14.93
N ALA A 446 -13.63 21.13 -14.11
CA ALA A 446 -14.94 20.54 -14.32
C ALA A 446 -16.03 21.58 -14.69
N PRO A 447 -16.94 21.26 -15.64
CA PRO A 447 -17.07 19.99 -16.37
C PRO A 447 -16.10 19.83 -17.55
N GLU A 448 -15.25 20.82 -17.82
CA GLU A 448 -14.29 20.82 -18.93
C GLU A 448 -13.07 19.93 -18.63
N ARG A 449 -12.23 19.70 -19.66
CA ARG A 449 -10.96 18.99 -19.48
C ARG A 449 -10.01 19.78 -18.56
N PRO A 450 -9.16 19.10 -17.77
CA PRO A 450 -8.12 19.76 -16.98
C PRO A 450 -7.26 20.74 -17.78
N ILE A 451 -7.16 22.00 -17.32
CA ILE A 451 -6.29 23.02 -17.92
C ILE A 451 -5.46 23.76 -16.86
N ALA A 452 -4.19 24.03 -17.18
CA ALA A 452 -3.25 24.69 -16.27
C ALA A 452 -3.71 26.09 -15.86
N ARG A 453 -4.39 26.81 -16.76
CA ARG A 453 -4.89 28.18 -16.56
C ARG A 453 -5.73 28.37 -15.29
N LYS A 454 -6.46 27.34 -14.85
CA LYS A 454 -7.37 27.39 -13.67
C LYS A 454 -6.70 26.96 -12.36
N ALA A 455 -5.53 26.32 -12.42
CA ALA A 455 -4.75 25.87 -11.25
C ALA A 455 -3.26 25.74 -11.63
N PRO A 456 -2.56 26.86 -11.87
CA PRO A 456 -1.18 26.86 -12.38
C PRO A 456 -0.17 26.15 -11.47
N LEU A 457 -0.31 26.26 -10.16
CA LEU A 457 0.60 25.64 -9.20
C LEU A 457 0.31 24.15 -9.06
N ALA A 458 -0.95 23.74 -9.12
CA ALA A 458 -1.31 22.33 -9.27
C ALA A 458 -0.79 21.73 -10.59
N ALA A 459 -0.89 22.45 -11.71
CA ALA A 459 -0.33 22.01 -13.00
C ALA A 459 1.20 21.85 -12.94
N LEU A 460 1.90 22.79 -12.32
CA LEU A 460 3.35 22.70 -12.09
C LEU A 460 3.69 21.48 -11.23
N ALA A 461 2.99 21.28 -10.10
CA ALA A 461 3.16 20.11 -9.24
C ALA A 461 2.93 18.78 -9.99
N PHE A 462 1.94 18.73 -10.88
CA PHE A 462 1.69 17.54 -11.71
C PHE A 462 2.86 17.25 -12.65
N VAL A 463 3.32 18.24 -13.41
CA VAL A 463 4.43 18.11 -14.37
C VAL A 463 5.73 17.72 -13.67
N VAL A 464 6.04 18.39 -12.57
CA VAL A 464 7.25 18.19 -11.78
C VAL A 464 7.29 16.81 -11.11
N GLY A 465 6.15 16.36 -10.57
CA GLY A 465 6.01 14.97 -10.11
C GLY A 465 6.18 13.94 -11.24
N GLY A 466 5.84 14.31 -12.48
CA GLY A 466 6.06 13.48 -13.67
C GLY A 466 7.54 13.27 -13.99
N PHE A 467 8.34 14.33 -13.93
CA PHE A 467 9.80 14.23 -14.07
C PHE A 467 10.44 13.38 -12.96
N ALA A 468 9.94 13.49 -11.73
CA ALA A 468 10.36 12.64 -10.62
C ALA A 468 10.00 11.16 -10.81
N MET A 469 8.80 10.87 -11.34
CA MET A 469 8.35 9.52 -11.71
C MET A 469 9.18 8.90 -12.84
N ILE A 470 9.60 9.70 -13.83
CA ILE A 470 10.51 9.27 -14.90
C ILE A 470 11.92 8.97 -14.35
N GLY A 471 12.32 9.63 -13.26
CA GLY A 471 13.66 9.54 -12.69
C GLY A 471 14.66 10.48 -13.39
N ALA A 472 14.21 11.67 -13.80
CA ALA A 472 15.06 12.63 -14.49
C ALA A 472 16.20 13.18 -13.59
N PRO A 473 17.44 13.35 -14.09
CA PRO A 473 18.47 14.11 -13.39
C PRO A 473 18.03 15.57 -13.16
N PRO A 474 18.39 16.21 -12.04
CA PRO A 474 19.22 15.71 -10.92
C PRO A 474 18.37 15.21 -9.73
N LEU A 475 17.21 14.58 -9.96
CA LEU A 475 16.29 14.18 -8.88
C LEU A 475 16.70 12.85 -8.23
N LEU A 476 16.29 12.66 -6.97
CA LEU A 476 16.61 11.49 -6.14
C LEU A 476 16.24 10.12 -6.78
N GLY A 477 15.29 10.10 -7.72
CA GLY A 477 14.94 8.88 -8.46
C GLY A 477 15.99 8.43 -9.47
N PHE A 478 16.85 9.34 -9.95
CA PHE A 478 17.80 9.06 -11.04
C PHE A 478 18.86 8.00 -10.68
N PRO A 479 19.58 8.07 -9.54
CA PRO A 479 20.58 7.05 -9.21
C PRO A 479 20.00 5.63 -9.14
N GLY A 480 18.78 5.50 -8.59
CA GLY A 480 18.09 4.22 -8.53
C GLY A 480 17.70 3.69 -9.91
N ARG A 481 17.17 4.58 -10.77
CA ARG A 481 16.81 4.24 -12.15
C ARG A 481 18.03 3.82 -12.97
N PHE A 482 19.12 4.57 -12.86
CA PHE A 482 20.39 4.29 -13.53
C PHE A 482 20.96 2.92 -13.12
N PHE A 483 20.99 2.59 -11.84
CA PHE A 483 21.49 1.28 -11.39
C PHE A 483 20.62 0.11 -11.89
N MET A 484 19.28 0.26 -11.92
CA MET A 484 18.40 -0.77 -12.49
C MET A 484 18.60 -0.95 -13.99
N GLU A 485 18.65 0.14 -14.76
CA GLU A 485 18.80 0.06 -16.21
C GLU A 485 20.19 -0.51 -16.58
N LEU A 486 21.26 -0.08 -15.88
CA LEU A 486 22.61 -0.61 -16.07
C LEU A 486 22.70 -2.11 -15.79
N ILE A 487 22.17 -2.60 -14.66
CA ILE A 487 22.20 -4.04 -14.37
C ILE A 487 21.25 -4.83 -15.29
N ALA A 488 20.12 -4.25 -15.72
CA ALA A 488 19.24 -4.89 -16.68
C ALA A 488 19.95 -5.18 -18.01
N TYR A 489 20.80 -4.26 -18.50
CA TYR A 489 21.66 -4.51 -19.66
C TYR A 489 22.70 -5.62 -19.43
N GLN A 490 23.29 -5.70 -18.23
CA GLN A 490 24.24 -6.76 -17.87
C GLN A 490 23.57 -8.13 -17.70
N PHE A 491 22.33 -8.15 -17.22
CA PHE A 491 21.52 -9.36 -17.06
C PHE A 491 21.06 -9.91 -18.41
N ALA A 492 20.47 -9.07 -19.25
CA ALA A 492 20.18 -9.37 -20.66
C ALA A 492 20.01 -8.07 -21.46
N PRO A 493 20.71 -7.88 -22.61
CA PRO A 493 20.59 -6.65 -23.40
C PRO A 493 19.14 -6.29 -23.82
N LEU A 494 18.30 -7.30 -24.08
CA LEU A 494 16.87 -7.12 -24.39
C LEU A 494 16.05 -6.60 -23.20
N THR A 495 16.42 -6.97 -21.96
CA THR A 495 15.78 -6.46 -20.75
C THR A 495 16.16 -5.00 -20.53
N GLY A 496 17.44 -4.66 -20.70
CA GLY A 496 17.92 -3.27 -20.66
C GLY A 496 17.19 -2.36 -21.67
N THR A 497 17.13 -2.75 -22.95
CA THR A 497 16.43 -1.96 -23.97
C THR A 497 14.93 -1.84 -23.70
N ALA A 498 14.29 -2.88 -23.18
CA ALA A 498 12.87 -2.84 -22.83
C ALA A 498 12.57 -1.92 -21.62
N LEU A 499 13.46 -1.84 -20.62
CA LEU A 499 13.31 -0.85 -19.54
C LEU A 499 13.49 0.59 -20.05
N VAL A 500 14.49 0.84 -20.90
CA VAL A 500 14.68 2.16 -21.54
C VAL A 500 13.48 2.54 -22.41
N LEU A 501 12.91 1.59 -23.15
CA LEU A 501 11.67 1.79 -23.91
C LEU A 501 10.48 2.13 -23.00
N ALA A 502 10.35 1.47 -21.85
CA ALA A 502 9.34 1.82 -20.85
C ALA A 502 9.54 3.25 -20.33
N THR A 503 10.79 3.65 -20.02
CA THR A 503 11.13 5.04 -19.62
C THR A 503 10.74 6.05 -20.71
N LEU A 504 11.04 5.76 -21.99
CA LEU A 504 10.67 6.61 -23.13
C LEU A 504 9.14 6.73 -23.29
N LEU A 505 8.41 5.63 -23.15
CA LEU A 505 6.95 5.64 -23.18
C LEU A 505 6.37 6.48 -22.03
N LEU A 506 6.91 6.39 -20.82
CA LEU A 506 6.50 7.27 -19.71
C LEU A 506 6.73 8.76 -20.02
N ILE A 507 7.87 9.11 -20.64
CA ILE A 507 8.14 10.48 -21.11
C ILE A 507 7.05 10.94 -22.10
N VAL A 508 6.68 10.10 -23.09
CA VAL A 508 5.61 10.41 -24.05
C VAL A 508 4.25 10.59 -23.35
N GLY A 509 3.93 9.75 -22.36
CA GLY A 509 2.69 9.86 -21.57
C GLY A 509 2.61 11.17 -20.77
N GLN A 510 3.68 11.54 -20.07
CA GLN A 510 3.76 12.79 -19.30
C GLN A 510 3.79 14.02 -20.22
N LEU A 511 4.49 13.96 -21.36
CA LEU A 511 4.48 15.01 -22.38
C LEU A 511 3.09 15.23 -22.98
N ARG A 512 2.33 14.16 -23.27
CA ARG A 512 0.94 14.28 -23.73
C ARG A 512 0.05 14.98 -22.69
N ALA A 513 0.24 14.70 -21.40
CA ALA A 513 -0.47 15.41 -20.33
C ALA A 513 -0.05 16.88 -20.20
N LEU A 514 1.25 17.18 -20.32
CA LEU A 514 1.76 18.56 -20.39
C LEU A 514 1.10 19.34 -21.54
N LEU A 515 1.09 18.77 -22.75
CA LEU A 515 0.47 19.39 -23.91
C LEU A 515 -1.05 19.55 -23.74
N ALA A 516 -1.74 18.59 -23.12
CA ALA A 516 -3.16 18.71 -22.82
C ALA A 516 -3.47 19.81 -21.78
N LEU A 517 -2.59 20.00 -20.79
CA LEU A 517 -2.77 21.01 -19.73
C LEU A 517 -2.46 22.44 -20.19
N PHE A 518 -1.48 22.63 -21.08
CA PHE A 518 -0.96 23.95 -21.47
C PHE A 518 -1.26 24.34 -22.93
N GLY A 519 -1.66 23.40 -23.79
CA GLY A 519 -1.77 23.61 -25.24
C GLY A 519 -2.98 24.42 -25.74
N SER A 520 -3.91 24.82 -24.87
CA SER A 520 -5.12 25.56 -25.26
C SER A 520 -4.90 27.04 -25.57
N GLY A 521 -3.69 27.57 -25.38
CA GLY A 521 -3.40 29.01 -25.37
C GLY A 521 -3.94 29.70 -24.12
N VAL A 522 -3.25 30.72 -23.63
CA VAL A 522 -3.61 31.41 -22.38
C VAL A 522 -3.61 32.92 -22.56
N GLU A 523 -4.79 33.51 -22.72
CA GLU A 523 -4.96 34.98 -22.75
C GLU A 523 -4.84 35.63 -21.37
N ARG A 524 -5.27 34.95 -20.29
CA ARG A 524 -5.16 35.44 -18.89
C ARG A 524 -5.07 34.28 -17.90
N TRP A 525 -4.06 34.27 -17.04
CA TRP A 525 -3.97 33.32 -15.93
C TRP A 525 -4.97 33.67 -14.81
N PHE A 526 -5.57 32.65 -14.17
CA PHE A 526 -6.31 32.86 -12.93
C PHE A 526 -5.38 32.64 -11.73
N ILE A 527 -5.49 33.51 -10.73
CA ILE A 527 -4.85 33.31 -9.42
C ILE A 527 -5.47 32.05 -8.80
N GLU A 528 -4.64 31.14 -8.31
CA GLU A 528 -5.12 29.88 -7.70
C GLU A 528 -5.55 30.14 -6.24
N PRO A 529 -6.85 30.20 -5.89
CA PRO A 529 -7.26 30.30 -4.49
C PRO A 529 -6.83 29.05 -3.75
N ARG A 530 -6.15 29.18 -2.60
CA ARG A 530 -5.64 28.06 -1.78
C ARG A 530 -4.84 27.03 -2.62
N PRO A 531 -3.59 27.31 -3.01
CA PRO A 531 -2.80 26.44 -3.89
C PRO A 531 -2.16 25.26 -3.12
N VAL A 532 -2.95 24.53 -2.33
CA VAL A 532 -2.44 23.53 -1.38
C VAL A 532 -1.75 22.35 -2.10
N ALA A 533 -2.34 21.85 -3.19
CA ALA A 533 -1.70 20.81 -4.02
C ALA A 533 -0.40 21.30 -4.66
N GLY A 534 -0.35 22.55 -5.11
CA GLY A 534 0.85 23.17 -5.65
C GLY A 534 1.98 23.27 -4.63
N ILE A 535 1.67 23.73 -3.42
CA ILE A 535 2.63 23.82 -2.30
C ILE A 535 3.12 22.41 -1.90
N VAL A 536 2.22 21.43 -1.76
CA VAL A 536 2.60 20.04 -1.43
C VAL A 536 3.51 19.44 -2.50
N GLY A 537 3.18 19.63 -3.79
CA GLY A 537 4.03 19.18 -4.89
C GLY A 537 5.40 19.87 -4.93
N ALA A 538 5.45 21.18 -4.63
CA ALA A 538 6.70 21.91 -4.51
C ALA A 538 7.57 21.42 -3.35
N VAL A 539 6.99 21.13 -2.17
CA VAL A 539 7.71 20.54 -1.03
C VAL A 539 8.28 19.15 -1.37
N ILE A 540 7.48 18.29 -2.02
CA ILE A 540 7.93 16.97 -2.49
C ILE A 540 9.09 17.14 -3.49
N PHE A 541 8.95 18.04 -4.46
CA PHE A 541 10.01 18.30 -5.44
C PHE A 541 11.30 18.79 -4.81
N VAL A 542 11.24 19.78 -3.91
CA VAL A 542 12.42 20.32 -3.23
C VAL A 542 13.12 19.23 -2.40
N ALA A 543 12.36 18.37 -1.72
CA ALA A 543 12.93 17.22 -1.01
C ALA A 543 13.62 16.22 -1.95
N LEU A 544 13.01 15.91 -3.10
CA LEU A 544 13.59 15.03 -4.12
C LEU A 544 14.79 15.65 -4.85
N LEU A 545 14.84 16.99 -4.98
CA LEU A 545 15.96 17.72 -5.55
C LEU A 545 17.16 17.73 -4.59
N ILE A 546 16.93 18.08 -3.32
CA ILE A 546 17.96 18.04 -2.27
C ILE A 546 18.51 16.62 -2.12
N GLY A 547 17.64 15.61 -2.07
CA GLY A 547 18.05 14.21 -2.02
C GLY A 547 18.84 13.77 -3.26
N GLY A 548 18.50 14.27 -4.45
CA GLY A 548 19.23 13.95 -5.68
C GLY A 548 20.62 14.59 -5.76
N ILE A 549 20.79 15.78 -5.18
CA ILE A 549 22.09 16.45 -5.02
C ILE A 549 22.95 15.75 -3.95
N GLN A 550 22.34 15.25 -2.86
CA GLN A 550 23.03 14.55 -1.78
C GLN A 550 22.47 13.12 -1.59
N PRO A 551 22.72 12.18 -2.53
CA PRO A 551 22.10 10.86 -2.53
C PRO A 551 22.61 9.94 -1.40
N ASP A 552 23.75 10.25 -0.80
CA ASP A 552 24.40 9.45 0.26
C ASP A 552 23.48 9.10 1.43
N GLY A 553 22.70 10.07 1.93
CA GLY A 553 21.79 9.84 3.06
C GLY A 553 20.64 8.87 2.73
N PHE A 554 20.29 8.76 1.45
CA PHE A 554 19.21 7.91 0.95
C PHE A 554 19.72 6.54 0.47
N LEU A 555 20.84 6.51 -0.25
CA LEU A 555 21.39 5.27 -0.81
C LEU A 555 22.14 4.42 0.20
N ARG A 556 22.85 5.00 1.18
CA ARG A 556 23.63 4.20 2.16
C ARG A 556 22.78 3.22 2.97
N PRO A 557 21.59 3.57 3.52
CA PRO A 557 20.73 2.62 4.22
C PRO A 557 20.26 1.48 3.30
N ILE A 558 19.89 1.80 2.06
CA ILE A 558 19.44 0.83 1.04
C ILE A 558 20.58 -0.12 0.65
N ALA A 559 21.78 0.40 0.39
CA ALA A 559 22.97 -0.40 0.10
C ALA A 559 23.35 -1.33 1.26
N SER A 560 23.25 -0.85 2.51
CA SER A 560 23.47 -1.69 3.70
C SER A 560 22.47 -2.85 3.83
N PHE A 561 21.27 -2.69 3.27
CA PHE A 561 20.27 -3.74 3.21
C PHE A 561 20.57 -4.71 2.06
N ALA A 562 20.81 -4.20 0.84
CA ALA A 562 21.12 -5.03 -0.33
C ALA A 562 22.34 -5.94 -0.10
N LEU A 563 23.42 -5.41 0.51
CA LEU A 563 24.58 -6.20 0.91
C LEU A 563 24.26 -7.27 1.97
N ARG A 564 23.30 -7.03 2.87
CA ARG A 564 22.84 -8.05 3.84
C ARG A 564 21.96 -9.11 3.19
N ALA A 565 21.10 -8.72 2.24
CA ALA A 565 20.20 -9.61 1.54
C ALA A 565 20.95 -10.62 0.65
N LEU A 566 22.06 -10.19 0.02
CA LEU A 566 22.86 -11.00 -0.89
C LEU A 566 23.95 -11.85 -0.21
N ARG A 567 24.21 -11.69 1.10
CA ARG A 567 25.21 -12.51 1.82
C ARG A 567 25.06 -14.04 1.73
N PRO A 568 23.87 -14.63 1.56
CA PRO A 568 23.73 -16.08 1.42
C PRO A 568 23.75 -16.56 -0.06
N LEU A 569 24.11 -15.67 -0.99
CA LEU A 569 24.38 -15.95 -2.41
C LEU A 569 25.89 -15.84 -2.69
#